data_AF-A0ABD1T0M3-F1
#
_entry.id   AF-A0ABD1T0M3-F1
#
_cell.length_a   1.000
_cell.length_b   1.000
_cell.length_c   1.000
_cell.angle_alpha   90.00
_cell.angle_beta   90.00
_cell.angle_gamma   90.00
#
_symmetry.space_group_name_H-M   'P 1'
#
loop_
_entity.id
_entity.type
_entity.pdbx_description
1 polymer ?
#
loop_
_entity_poly.entity_id
_entity_poly.type
_entity_poly.pdbx_seq_one_letter_code
_entity_poly.pdbx_strand_id
1 'polypeptide(L)'
;MQGINRRHLQDSSITGLPSPDCGENSDGKWASRLLRECATAMSEKNSSKIHHLLWMLNELASPYGDCDQKLAFYFLQALFCKATDSGQRCYKTLISVAQKSHSFDSIRKLILKFQEASPWTTFGHVASNGAILGSLRR
;
A
#
# COMPACT_ATOMS: atom_id res chain seq x y z
N MET A 1 -47.58 38.38 16.36
CA MET A 1 -47.79 37.12 15.61
C MET A 1 -46.72 37.07 14.53
N GLN A 2 -45.56 36.49 14.87
CA GLN A 2 -45.07 35.17 14.41
C GLN A 2 -45.01 35.02 12.89
N GLY A 3 -43.81 34.75 12.35
CA GLY A 3 -43.61 34.46 10.92
C GLY A 3 -42.17 34.28 10.45
N ILE A 4 -41.35 33.54 11.20
CA ILE A 4 -40.21 32.70 10.77
C ILE A 4 -39.25 33.24 9.69
N ASN A 5 -38.12 33.73 10.21
CA ASN A 5 -36.82 33.97 9.60
C ASN A 5 -36.21 32.67 9.00
N ARG A 6 -36.05 32.58 7.67
CA ARG A 6 -35.22 31.54 7.02
C ARG A 6 -33.75 31.86 7.24
N ARG A 7 -33.21 31.34 8.34
CA ARG A 7 -31.76 31.29 8.58
C ARG A 7 -31.09 30.41 7.53
N HIS A 8 -30.20 31.04 6.78
CA HIS A 8 -29.06 30.43 6.11
C HIS A 8 -28.30 29.59 7.15
N LEU A 9 -28.40 28.27 7.07
CA LEU A 9 -27.56 27.36 7.85
C LEU A 9 -26.31 27.10 7.01
N GLN A 10 -25.29 27.93 7.24
CA GLN A 10 -23.91 27.51 7.07
C GLN A 10 -23.66 26.42 8.11
N ASP A 11 -23.31 25.22 7.66
CA ASP A 11 -22.67 24.26 8.55
C ASP A 11 -21.48 23.59 7.85
N SER A 12 -20.37 23.66 8.60
CA SER A 12 -19.17 22.84 8.55
C SER A 12 -18.39 22.76 7.23
N SER A 13 -17.45 23.69 7.10
CA SER A 13 -16.16 23.43 6.46
C SER A 13 -15.62 22.09 6.96
N ILE A 14 -15.68 21.06 6.10
CA ILE A 14 -14.87 19.86 6.27
C ILE A 14 -13.44 20.32 6.04
N THR A 15 -12.74 20.67 7.11
CA THR A 15 -11.28 20.65 7.14
C THR A 15 -10.87 19.25 6.77
N GLY A 16 -10.55 19.05 5.50
CA GLY A 16 -9.88 17.85 5.03
C GLY A 16 -8.65 17.67 5.88
N LEU A 17 -8.65 16.62 6.71
CA LEU A 17 -7.40 16.12 7.27
C LEU A 17 -6.44 15.96 6.10
N PRO A 18 -5.21 16.51 6.18
CA PRO A 18 -4.22 16.23 5.16
C PRO A 18 -4.12 14.70 5.10
N SER A 19 -4.44 14.15 3.92
CA SER A 19 -4.09 12.77 3.63
C SER A 19 -2.61 12.62 3.98
N PRO A 20 -2.16 11.51 4.57
CA PRO A 20 -0.74 11.25 4.72
C PRO A 20 -0.17 11.24 3.30
N ASP A 21 0.37 12.39 2.91
CA ASP A 21 0.83 12.65 1.57
C ASP A 21 2.09 11.80 1.38
N CYS A 22 1.90 10.64 0.74
CA CYS A 22 2.99 9.82 0.25
C CYS A 22 3.26 10.22 -1.21
N GLY A 23 3.39 11.51 -1.49
CA GLY A 23 3.47 11.97 -2.86
C GLY A 23 3.86 13.44 -3.04
N GLU A 24 5.13 13.76 -2.78
CA GLU A 24 6.02 14.56 -3.65
C GLU A 24 7.13 15.23 -2.82
N ASN A 25 8.26 14.51 -2.65
CA ASN A 25 9.56 15.16 -2.44
C ASN A 25 10.63 14.29 -3.12
N SER A 26 11.25 14.84 -4.16
CA SER A 26 12.27 14.17 -4.98
C SER A 26 13.56 13.85 -4.23
N ASP A 27 13.81 14.50 -3.08
CA ASP A 27 14.96 14.23 -2.21
C ASP A 27 14.66 13.21 -1.09
N GLY A 28 13.40 12.81 -0.92
CA GLY A 28 12.91 12.00 0.20
C GLY A 28 12.61 10.54 -0.11
N LYS A 29 13.15 9.96 -1.20
CA LYS A 29 12.88 8.56 -1.62
C LYS A 29 14.14 7.70 -1.62
N TRP A 30 14.91 7.74 -0.55
CA TRP A 30 16.17 6.99 -0.43
C TRP A 30 15.95 5.49 -0.70
N ALA A 31 14.81 4.96 -0.24
CA ALA A 31 14.42 3.56 -0.42
C ALA A 31 14.32 3.21 -1.91
N SER A 32 13.65 4.04 -2.71
CA SER A 32 13.48 3.78 -4.14
C SER A 32 14.80 3.76 -4.92
N ARG A 33 15.77 4.61 -4.54
CA ARG A 33 17.10 4.66 -5.17
C ARG A 33 17.90 3.42 -4.81
N LEU A 34 17.97 3.10 -3.52
CA LEU A 34 18.75 1.97 -3.01
C LEU A 34 18.21 0.62 -3.53
N LEU A 35 16.88 0.48 -3.60
CA LEU A 35 16.22 -0.69 -4.17
C LEU A 35 16.51 -0.86 -5.66
N ARG A 36 16.51 0.24 -6.44
CA ARG A 36 16.85 0.21 -7.87
C ARG A 36 18.31 -0.14 -8.10
N GLU A 37 19.22 0.40 -7.29
CA GLU A 37 20.64 0.04 -7.34
C GLU A 37 20.86 -1.44 -7.00
N CYS A 38 20.15 -1.97 -6.01
CA CYS A 38 20.22 -3.38 -5.64
C CYS A 38 19.70 -4.28 -6.79
N ALA A 39 18.57 -3.91 -7.40
CA ALA A 39 18.03 -4.63 -8.55
C ALA A 39 19.00 -4.64 -9.74
N THR A 40 19.67 -3.49 -9.99
CA THR A 40 20.69 -3.36 -11.04
C THR A 40 21.90 -4.24 -10.74
N ALA A 41 22.41 -4.21 -9.51
CA ALA A 41 23.54 -5.05 -9.08
C ALA A 41 23.22 -6.55 -9.19
N MET A 42 21.98 -6.96 -8.92
CA MET A 42 21.51 -8.34 -9.14
C MET A 42 21.48 -8.71 -10.62
N SER A 43 21.10 -7.79 -11.51
CA SER A 43 21.13 -8.00 -12.96
C SER A 43 22.56 -8.14 -13.48
N GLU A 44 23.49 -7.33 -12.95
CA GLU A 44 24.92 -7.35 -13.29
C GLU A 44 25.68 -8.52 -12.64
N LYS A 45 25.03 -9.32 -11.77
CA LYS A 45 25.63 -10.42 -10.99
C LYS A 45 26.83 -9.98 -10.15
N ASN A 46 26.84 -8.74 -9.67
CA ASN A 46 27.90 -8.23 -8.80
C ASN A 46 27.64 -8.61 -7.33
N SER A 47 28.11 -9.80 -6.93
CA SER A 47 27.86 -10.36 -5.59
C SER A 47 28.30 -9.45 -4.44
N SER A 48 29.44 -8.76 -4.56
CA SER A 48 29.93 -7.85 -3.54
C SER A 48 29.01 -6.65 -3.34
N LYS A 49 28.55 -6.05 -4.45
CA LYS A 49 27.62 -4.92 -4.43
C LYS A 49 26.24 -5.33 -3.92
N ILE A 50 25.76 -6.51 -4.29
CA ILE A 50 24.49 -7.07 -3.77
C ILE A 50 24.55 -7.23 -2.26
N HIS A 51 25.62 -7.86 -1.73
CA HIS A 51 25.75 -8.09 -0.29
C HIS A 51 25.79 -6.77 0.50
N HIS A 52 26.55 -5.79 0.01
CA HIS A 52 26.63 -4.48 0.65
C HIS A 52 25.29 -3.74 0.63
N LEU A 53 24.59 -3.72 -0.51
CA LEU A 53 23.29 -3.05 -0.62
C LEU A 53 22.20 -3.74 0.21
N LEU A 54 22.19 -5.08 0.27
CA LEU A 54 21.29 -5.82 1.15
C LEU A 54 21.54 -5.52 2.62
N TRP A 55 22.81 -5.42 3.03
CA TRP A 55 23.17 -5.04 4.38
C TRP A 55 22.70 -3.62 4.71
N MET A 56 22.97 -2.65 3.83
CA MET A 56 22.49 -1.27 4.03
C MET A 56 20.96 -1.18 4.11
N LEU A 57 20.25 -1.91 3.24
CA LEU A 57 18.79 -1.98 3.29
C LEU A 57 18.31 -2.58 4.62
N ASN A 58 18.98 -3.59 5.15
CA ASN A 58 18.61 -4.23 6.42
C ASN A 58 18.71 -3.27 7.61
N GLU A 59 19.73 -2.41 7.64
CA GLU A 59 19.92 -1.45 8.73
C GLU A 59 18.87 -0.33 8.72
N LEU A 60 18.38 0.05 7.53
CA LEU A 60 17.44 1.17 7.39
C LEU A 60 15.98 0.71 7.37
N ALA A 61 15.71 -0.53 6.96
CA ALA A 61 14.37 -1.05 6.80
C ALA A 61 13.64 -1.28 8.13
N SER A 62 12.35 -0.95 8.16
CA SER A 62 11.49 -1.26 9.31
C SER A 62 10.04 -1.50 8.86
N PRO A 63 9.39 -2.59 9.32
CA PRO A 63 7.99 -2.88 8.97
C PRO A 63 7.00 -1.92 9.63
N TYR A 64 7.40 -1.20 10.68
CA TYR A 64 6.57 -0.27 11.45
C TYR A 64 7.00 1.19 11.32
N GLY A 65 8.01 1.46 10.49
CA GLY A 65 8.56 2.79 10.27
C GLY A 65 7.72 3.69 9.35
N ASP A 66 8.38 4.65 8.72
CA ASP A 66 7.77 5.50 7.69
C ASP A 66 7.51 4.74 6.37
N CYS A 67 6.96 5.43 5.36
CA CYS A 67 6.65 4.81 4.06
C CYS A 67 7.89 4.23 3.37
N ASP A 68 9.02 4.92 3.45
CA ASP A 68 10.28 4.49 2.82
C ASP A 68 10.89 3.28 3.53
N GLN A 69 10.88 3.24 4.86
CA GLN A 69 11.34 2.11 5.66
C GLN A 69 10.48 0.86 5.44
N LYS A 70 9.15 1.03 5.36
CA LYS A 70 8.22 -0.06 5.03
C LYS A 70 8.48 -0.59 3.63
N LEU A 71 8.66 0.30 2.66
CA LEU A 71 8.97 -0.06 1.29
C LEU A 71 10.30 -0.84 1.22
N ALA A 72 11.35 -0.31 1.86
CA ALA A 72 12.64 -0.97 1.94
C ALA A 72 12.54 -2.36 2.58
N PHE A 73 11.79 -2.52 3.67
CA PHE A 73 11.62 -3.79 4.37
C PHE A 73 11.00 -4.90 3.50
N TYR A 74 9.84 -4.63 2.90
CA TYR A 74 9.15 -5.65 2.11
C TYR A 74 9.92 -6.01 0.84
N PHE A 75 10.54 -5.02 0.18
CA PHE A 75 11.36 -5.30 -0.99
C PHE A 75 12.68 -5.98 -0.63
N LEU A 76 13.31 -5.64 0.50
CA LEU A 76 14.49 -6.34 1.00
C LEU A 76 14.20 -7.83 1.20
N GLN A 77 13.08 -8.17 1.82
CA GLN A 77 12.67 -9.56 2.01
C GLN A 77 12.53 -10.29 0.66
N ALA A 78 11.92 -9.64 -0.33
CA ALA A 78 11.81 -10.19 -1.69
C ALA A 78 13.17 -10.35 -2.39
N LEU A 79 14.05 -9.35 -2.28
CA LEU A 79 15.39 -9.37 -2.87
C LEU A 79 16.27 -10.45 -2.24
N PHE A 80 16.19 -10.63 -0.91
CA PHE A 80 16.89 -11.70 -0.19
C PHE A 80 16.39 -13.08 -0.62
N CYS A 81 15.07 -13.27 -0.75
CA CYS A 81 14.50 -14.51 -1.26
C CYS A 81 14.95 -14.82 -2.69
N LYS A 82 15.08 -13.78 -3.53
CA LYS A 82 15.57 -13.93 -4.91
C LYS A 82 17.08 -14.24 -4.95
N ALA A 83 17.88 -13.57 -4.12
CA ALA A 83 19.33 -13.80 -4.05
C ALA A 83 19.68 -15.22 -3.55
N THR A 84 18.82 -15.81 -2.73
CA THR A 84 18.98 -17.16 -2.15
C THR A 84 18.20 -18.25 -2.88
N ASP A 85 17.53 -17.93 -3.99
CA ASP A 85 16.64 -18.83 -4.75
C ASP A 85 15.55 -19.52 -3.90
N SER A 86 15.15 -18.88 -2.80
CA SER A 86 14.20 -19.43 -1.81
C SER A 86 12.77 -18.88 -1.97
N GLY A 87 12.54 -18.02 -2.96
CA GLY A 87 11.29 -17.27 -3.13
C GLY A 87 10.03 -18.12 -3.20
N GLN A 88 10.05 -19.24 -3.94
CA GLN A 88 8.89 -20.13 -4.04
C GLN A 88 8.52 -20.77 -2.69
N ARG A 89 9.53 -21.18 -1.92
CA ARG A 89 9.33 -21.78 -0.60
C ARG A 89 8.80 -20.73 0.39
N CYS A 90 9.44 -19.56 0.43
CA CYS A 90 9.02 -18.47 1.31
C CYS A 90 7.57 -18.04 1.02
N TYR A 91 7.21 -17.86 -0.25
CA TYR A 91 5.87 -17.48 -0.66
C TYR A 91 4.81 -18.51 -0.22
N LYS A 92 5.04 -19.81 -0.47
CA LYS A 92 4.12 -20.88 -0.04
C LYS A 92 3.93 -20.89 1.47
N THR A 93 5.00 -20.71 2.24
CA THR A 93 4.92 -20.63 3.70
C THR A 93 4.09 -19.42 4.14
N LEU A 94 4.34 -18.23 3.58
CA LEU A 94 3.60 -17.01 3.90
C LEU A 94 2.11 -17.14 3.60
N ILE A 95 1.74 -17.68 2.43
CA ILE A 95 0.33 -17.92 2.08
C ILE A 95 -0.32 -18.92 3.03
N SER A 96 0.36 -20.02 3.36
CA SER A 96 -0.17 -21.01 4.30
C SER A 96 -0.39 -20.42 5.70
N VAL A 97 0.52 -19.57 6.17
CA VAL A 97 0.37 -18.87 7.46
C VAL A 97 -0.81 -17.91 7.40
N ALA A 98 -0.88 -17.07 6.35
CA ALA A 98 -1.98 -16.13 6.17
C ALA A 98 -3.35 -16.84 6.21
N GLN A 99 -3.52 -17.92 5.44
CA GLN A 99 -4.76 -18.70 5.42
C GLN A 99 -5.14 -19.27 6.79
N LYS A 100 -4.17 -19.66 7.61
CA LYS A 100 -4.41 -20.15 8.98
C LYS A 100 -4.72 -19.03 9.96
N SER A 101 -4.21 -17.83 9.72
CA SER A 101 -4.36 -16.67 10.62
C SER A 101 -5.59 -15.81 10.34
N HIS A 102 -6.27 -15.99 9.20
CA HIS A 102 -7.43 -15.19 8.84
C HIS A 102 -8.76 -15.87 9.23
N SER A 103 -9.55 -15.19 10.05
CA SER A 103 -10.99 -15.47 10.16
C SER A 103 -11.77 -14.65 9.13
N PHE A 104 -12.96 -15.14 8.76
CA PHE A 104 -13.88 -14.40 7.90
C PHE A 104 -14.16 -12.99 8.44
N ASP A 105 -14.37 -12.86 9.75
CA ASP A 105 -14.61 -11.57 10.40
C ASP A 105 -13.42 -10.62 10.32
N SER A 106 -12.18 -11.11 10.47
CA SER A 106 -10.98 -10.29 10.32
C SER A 106 -10.85 -9.74 8.90
N ILE A 107 -11.09 -10.58 7.88
CA ILE A 107 -11.06 -10.15 6.47
C ILE A 107 -12.17 -9.14 6.19
N ARG A 108 -13.39 -9.42 6.65
CA ARG A 108 -14.55 -8.53 6.47
C ARG A 108 -14.29 -7.15 7.09
N LYS A 109 -13.77 -7.11 8.32
CA LYS A 109 -13.42 -5.86 9.00
C LYS A 109 -12.34 -5.08 8.24
N LEU A 110 -11.32 -5.76 7.73
CA LEU A 110 -10.26 -5.15 6.93
C LEU A 110 -10.81 -4.52 5.64
N ILE A 111 -11.65 -5.25 4.90
CA ILE A 111 -12.25 -4.76 3.65
C ILE A 111 -13.12 -3.53 3.89
N LEU A 112 -13.99 -3.56 4.91
CA LEU A 112 -14.84 -2.44 5.25
C LEU A 112 -14.04 -1.20 5.64
N LYS A 113 -12.96 -1.37 6.42
CA LYS A 113 -12.07 -0.27 6.79
C LYS A 113 -11.30 0.30 5.60
N PHE A 114 -10.88 -0.55 4.67
CA PHE A 114 -10.22 -0.09 3.45
C PHE A 114 -11.18 0.72 2.56
N GLN A 115 -12.44 0.28 2.42
CA GLN A 115 -13.48 1.01 1.69
C GLN A 115 -13.83 2.36 2.32
N GLU A 116 -13.83 2.43 3.65
CA GLU A 116 -14.07 3.68 4.40
C GLU A 116 -12.91 4.68 4.22
N ALA A 117 -11.68 4.18 4.19
CA ALA A 117 -10.49 5.01 4.08
C ALA A 117 -10.14 5.41 2.63
N SER A 118 -10.57 4.64 1.63
CA SER A 118 -10.18 4.85 0.23
C SER A 118 -11.25 4.40 -0.78
N PRO A 119 -11.53 5.21 -1.82
CA PRO A 119 -12.46 4.83 -2.88
C PRO A 119 -11.90 3.77 -3.86
N TRP A 120 -10.68 3.25 -3.64
CA TRP A 120 -9.99 2.35 -4.57
C TRP A 120 -10.84 1.16 -5.02
N THR A 121 -11.48 0.46 -4.08
CA THR A 121 -12.35 -0.68 -4.42
C THR A 121 -13.76 -0.27 -4.84
N THR A 122 -14.31 0.79 -4.24
CA THR A 122 -15.71 1.20 -4.51
C THR A 122 -15.85 1.87 -5.87
N PHE A 123 -14.81 2.52 -6.38
CA PHE A 123 -14.77 3.09 -7.72
C PHE A 123 -15.10 2.05 -8.80
N GLY A 124 -14.40 0.90 -8.77
CA GLY A 124 -14.65 -0.19 -9.70
C GLY A 124 -16.06 -0.78 -9.57
N HIS A 125 -16.57 -0.91 -8.34
CA HIS A 125 -17.93 -1.39 -8.09
C HIS A 125 -18.98 -0.46 -8.71
N VAL A 126 -18.88 0.85 -8.49
CA VAL A 126 -19.86 1.84 -9.00
C VAL A 126 -19.80 1.91 -10.52
N ALA A 127 -18.61 1.95 -11.10
CA ALA A 127 -18.44 1.97 -12.56
C ALA A 127 -19.06 0.73 -13.22
N SER A 128 -18.80 -0.47 -12.66
CA SER A 128 -19.34 -1.73 -13.19
C SER A 128 -20.86 -1.79 -13.04
N ASN A 129 -21.39 -1.42 -11.88
CA ASN A 129 -22.83 -1.39 -11.63
C ASN A 129 -23.55 -0.41 -12.57
N GLY A 130 -22.95 0.76 -12.81
CA GLY A 130 -23.47 1.74 -13.77
C GLY A 130 -23.51 1.17 -15.20
N ALA A 131 -22.48 0.47 -15.63
CA ALA A 131 -22.44 -0.16 -16.95
C ALA A 131 -23.50 -1.27 -17.10
N ILE A 132 -23.67 -2.14 -16.10
CA ILE A 132 -24.69 -3.21 -16.10
C ILE A 132 -26.10 -2.61 -16.13
N LEU A 133 -26.38 -1.62 -15.28
CA LEU A 133 -27.69 -0.97 -15.28
C LEU A 133 -27.94 -0.22 -16.60
N GLY A 134 -26.90 0.34 -17.21
CA GLY A 134 -26.96 1.00 -18.49
C GLY A 134 -27.19 0.04 -19.67
N SER A 135 -26.67 -1.18 -19.62
CA SER A 135 -26.91 -2.19 -20.65
C SER A 135 -28.29 -2.83 -20.55
N LEU A 136 -28.80 -3.03 -19.34
CA LEU A 136 -30.17 -3.52 -19.10
C LEU A 136 -31.25 -2.50 -19.47
N ARG A 137 -30.89 -1.22 -19.57
CA ARG A 137 -31.80 -0.13 -19.97
C ARG A 137 -31.86 0.11 -21.47
N ARG A 138 -31.12 -0.65 -22.28
CA ARG A 138 -31.15 -0.58 -23.74
C ARG A 138 -31.93 -1.73 -24.35
#